data_AF-A0A0R3RV50-F1
#
_entry.id   AF-A0A0R3RV50-F1
#
_cell.length_a   1.000
_cell.length_b   1.000
_cell.length_c   1.000
_cell.angle_alpha   90.00
_cell.angle_beta   90.00
_cell.angle_gamma   90.00
#
_symmetry.space_group_name_H-M   'P 1'
#
loop_
_entity.id
_entity.type
_entity.pdbx_description
1 polymer ?
#
loop_
_entity_poly.entity_id
_entity_poly.type
_entity_poly.pdbx_seq_one_letter_code
_entity_poly.pdbx_strand_id
1 'polypeptide(L)'
;MNFNNVNENTKSEVMSWSVDSTVVVPPHYKTEASIIIEEMNYHGTYRVVSVLSGLVTISIRRRRDGALVLPLTMNIVEIFRDYLESRNAMKDIKAAAMIEGTHFVRLISKGTCSFQIAMENYTFFDVK
;
A
#
# COMPACT_ATOMS: atom_id res chain seq x y z
N MET A 1 -4.49 1.65 -3.90
CA MET A 1 -3.05 1.98 -3.98
C MET A 1 -2.74 2.35 -5.41
N ASN A 2 -2.24 3.56 -5.65
CA ASN A 2 -1.83 3.99 -6.98
C ASN A 2 -0.30 3.89 -7.07
N PHE A 3 0.19 3.04 -7.97
CA PHE A 3 1.61 2.70 -8.09
C PHE A 3 2.49 3.90 -8.50
N ASN A 4 1.91 4.87 -9.21
CA ASN A 4 2.61 6.06 -9.70
C ASN A 4 2.32 7.31 -8.88
N ASN A 5 1.59 7.16 -7.77
CA ASN A 5 1.23 8.30 -6.93
C ASN A 5 1.95 8.18 -5.59
N VAL A 6 2.90 9.10 -5.36
CA VAL A 6 3.68 9.20 -4.13
C VAL A 6 2.89 9.96 -3.05
N ASN A 7 1.70 10.45 -3.36
CA ASN A 7 0.88 11.14 -2.38
C ASN A 7 0.45 10.19 -1.27
N GLU A 8 0.56 10.68 -0.04
CA GLU A 8 0.00 10.02 1.13
C GLU A 8 -1.50 9.83 0.94
N ASN A 9 -1.97 8.60 1.22
CA ASN A 9 -3.38 8.27 1.10
C ASN A 9 -3.89 7.88 2.48
N THR A 10 -4.76 8.70 3.05
CA THR A 10 -5.42 8.43 4.33
C THR A 10 -6.79 7.81 4.07
N LYS A 11 -7.07 6.71 4.76
CA LYS A 11 -8.40 6.10 4.80
C LYS A 11 -8.87 6.07 6.24
N SER A 12 -10.10 6.50 6.47
CA SER A 12 -10.76 6.43 7.78
C SER A 12 -12.09 5.72 7.60
N GLU A 13 -12.40 4.83 8.54
CA GLU A 13 -13.67 4.11 8.61
C GLU A 13 -14.20 4.22 10.05
N VAL A 14 -15.52 4.30 10.18
CA VAL A 14 -16.19 4.38 11.48
C VAL A 14 -16.78 3.01 11.80
N MET A 15 -16.49 2.51 13.00
CA MET A 15 -17.07 1.28 13.52
C MET A 15 -17.99 1.61 14.70
N SER A 16 -19.22 1.09 14.68
CA SER A 16 -20.16 1.20 15.79
C SER A 16 -20.11 -0.08 16.63
N TRP A 17 -19.82 0.07 17.92
CA TRP A 17 -19.75 -1.03 18.86
C TRP A 17 -20.97 -0.97 19.77
N SER A 18 -21.50 -2.12 20.16
CA SER A 18 -22.61 -2.22 21.10
C SER A 18 -22.27 -3.29 22.13
N VAL A 19 -22.46 -2.97 23.40
CA VAL A 19 -22.14 -3.86 24.52
C VAL A 19 -23.38 -4.03 25.36
N ASP A 20 -23.69 -5.29 25.66
CA ASP A 20 -24.71 -5.65 26.63
C ASP A 20 -24.00 -6.37 27.78
N SER A 21 -24.06 -5.76 28.97
CA SER A 21 -23.37 -6.25 30.17
C SER A 21 -24.22 -6.00 31.39
N THR A 22 -24.41 -7.03 32.20
CA THR A 22 -25.25 -7.00 33.41
C THR A 22 -24.42 -7.24 34.65
N VAL A 23 -24.67 -6.44 35.70
CA VAL A 23 -24.02 -6.58 37.01
C VAL A 23 -25.08 -6.55 38.11
N VAL A 24 -24.88 -7.34 39.17
CA VAL A 24 -25.74 -7.30 40.35
C VAL A 24 -25.14 -6.35 41.38
N VAL A 25 -25.90 -5.31 41.76
CA VAL A 25 -25.49 -4.33 42.76
C VAL A 25 -26.00 -4.75 44.14
N PRO A 26 -25.13 -5.00 45.14
CA PRO A 26 -25.57 -5.35 46.48
C PRO A 26 -26.32 -4.21 47.19
N PRO A 27 -27.15 -4.49 48.21
CA PRO A 27 -27.82 -3.46 49.00
C PRO A 27 -26.83 -2.49 49.65
N HIS A 28 -27.13 -1.20 49.62
CA HIS A 28 -26.30 -0.11 50.17
C HIS A 28 -24.97 0.16 49.43
N TYR A 29 -24.73 -0.46 48.27
CA TYR A 29 -23.59 -0.16 47.39
C TYR A 29 -24.03 0.64 46.16
N LYS A 30 -23.07 1.30 45.50
CA LYS A 30 -23.25 1.98 44.21
C LYS A 30 -22.28 1.40 43.18
N THR A 31 -22.76 1.09 41.99
CA THR A 31 -21.90 0.63 40.88
C THR A 31 -21.77 1.69 39.80
N GLU A 32 -20.55 1.90 39.33
CA GLU A 32 -20.20 2.75 38.20
C GLU A 32 -19.74 1.87 37.03
N ALA A 33 -20.33 2.05 35.85
CA ALA A 33 -19.98 1.32 34.65
C ALA A 33 -19.20 2.22 33.70
N SER A 34 -18.03 1.76 33.27
CA SER A 34 -17.14 2.47 32.34
C SER A 34 -16.87 1.61 31.12
N ILE A 35 -17.06 2.18 29.93
CA ILE A 35 -16.66 1.54 28.67
C ILE A 35 -15.21 1.93 28.41
N ILE A 36 -14.36 0.91 28.25
CA ILE A 36 -12.94 1.06 27.90
C ILE A 36 -12.77 0.51 26.49
N ILE A 37 -12.22 1.33 25.60
CA ILE A 37 -11.84 0.91 24.24
C ILE A 37 -10.32 0.89 24.20
N GLU A 38 -9.75 -0.27 23.93
CA GLU A 38 -8.33 -0.41 23.72
C GLU A 38 -8.00 -0.09 22.27
N GLU A 39 -7.09 0.88 22.09
CA GLU A 39 -6.63 1.28 20.77
C GLU A 39 -5.17 0.86 20.58
N MET A 40 -4.86 0.41 19.37
CA MET A 40 -3.50 0.12 18.95
C MET A 40 -3.07 1.12 17.89
N ASN A 41 -1.91 1.73 18.13
CA ASN A 41 -1.18 2.50 17.13
C ASN A 41 -0.08 1.61 16.54
N TYR A 42 -0.16 1.38 15.24
CA TYR A 42 0.83 0.62 14.49
C TYR A 42 1.57 1.54 13.52
N HIS A 43 2.90 1.52 13.59
CA HIS A 43 3.77 2.12 12.59
C HIS A 43 4.64 1.04 11.97
N GLY A 44 4.60 0.94 10.65
CA GLY A 44 5.31 -0.10 9.92
C GLY A 44 5.91 0.38 8.62
N THR A 45 6.75 -0.47 8.06
CA THR A 45 7.22 -0.35 6.68
C THR A 45 6.63 -1.49 5.87
N TYR A 46 6.29 -1.23 4.62
CA TYR A 46 5.78 -2.24 3.71
C TYR A 46 6.57 -2.24 2.41
N ARG A 47 6.53 -3.38 1.71
CA ARG A 47 7.10 -3.54 0.37
C ARG A 47 6.00 -4.00 -0.56
N VAL A 48 5.85 -3.30 -1.69
CA VAL A 48 4.96 -3.70 -2.77
C VAL A 48 5.81 -4.30 -3.86
N VAL A 49 5.51 -5.55 -4.20
CA VAL A 49 6.10 -6.22 -5.35
C VAL A 49 5.11 -6.17 -6.48
N SER A 50 5.51 -5.61 -7.61
CA SER A 50 4.73 -5.54 -8.84
C SER A 50 5.44 -6.27 -9.96
N VAL A 51 4.67 -6.87 -10.86
CA VAL A 51 5.19 -7.65 -11.98
C VAL A 51 4.68 -7.04 -13.26
N LEU A 52 5.60 -6.73 -14.18
CA LEU A 52 5.32 -6.09 -15.45
C LEU A 52 5.68 -7.03 -16.60
N SER A 53 4.78 -7.16 -17.57
CA SER A 53 4.98 -7.89 -18.82
C SER A 53 4.17 -7.25 -19.93
N GLY A 54 4.52 -7.57 -21.17
CA GLY A 54 3.79 -7.11 -22.35
C GLY A 54 4.66 -6.33 -23.33
N LEU A 55 3.98 -5.76 -24.31
CA LEU A 55 4.61 -5.04 -25.42
C LEU A 55 4.43 -3.53 -25.24
N VAL A 56 5.48 -2.78 -25.54
CA VAL A 56 5.45 -1.32 -25.64
C VAL A 56 5.58 -0.95 -27.11
N THR A 57 4.68 -0.11 -27.60
CA THR A 57 4.74 0.44 -28.95
C THR A 57 5.12 1.91 -28.93
N ILE A 58 6.24 2.24 -29.55
CA ILE A 58 6.74 3.60 -29.74
C ILE A 58 6.39 4.05 -31.16
N SER A 59 5.61 5.12 -31.29
CA SER A 59 5.25 5.70 -32.58
C SER A 59 6.16 6.88 -32.91
N ILE A 60 7.07 6.70 -33.87
CA ILE A 60 7.93 7.77 -34.39
C ILE A 60 7.12 8.58 -35.39
N ARG A 61 6.93 9.87 -35.12
CA ARG A 61 6.17 10.80 -35.97
C ARG A 61 7.06 11.91 -36.48
N ARG A 62 6.85 12.33 -37.73
CA ARG A 62 7.57 13.43 -38.36
C ARG A 62 7.16 14.75 -37.71
N ARG A 63 8.14 15.54 -37.26
CA ARG A 63 7.88 16.79 -36.52
C ARG A 63 7.08 17.84 -37.31
N ARG A 64 7.29 17.92 -38.64
CA ARG A 64 6.68 18.95 -39.50
C ARG A 64 5.15 18.84 -39.58
N ASP A 65 4.62 17.63 -39.71
CA ASP A 65 3.20 17.40 -40.02
C ASP A 65 2.56 16.28 -39.17
N GLY A 66 3.31 15.70 -38.23
CA GLY A 66 2.81 14.66 -37.33
C GLY A 66 2.57 13.30 -37.98
N ALA A 67 2.93 13.12 -39.26
CA ALA A 67 2.74 11.85 -39.96
C ALA A 67 3.52 10.72 -39.26
N LEU A 68 2.88 9.56 -39.09
CA LEU A 68 3.55 8.37 -38.56
C LEU A 68 4.62 7.90 -39.55
N VAL A 69 5.85 7.87 -39.09
CA VAL A 69 7.01 7.42 -39.88
C VAL A 69 7.26 5.94 -39.62
N LEU A 70 7.30 5.54 -38.34
CA LEU A 70 7.63 4.17 -37.96
C LEU A 70 7.07 3.83 -36.57
N PRO A 71 6.24 2.80 -36.44
CA PRO A 71 5.96 2.18 -35.15
C PRO A 71 7.02 1.11 -34.83
N LEU A 72 7.55 1.14 -33.60
CA LEU A 72 8.42 0.11 -33.04
C LEU A 72 7.70 -0.58 -31.90
N THR A 73 7.59 -1.90 -31.92
CA THR A 73 6.98 -2.68 -30.83
C THR A 73 8.01 -3.61 -30.23
N MET A 74 8.20 -3.52 -28.91
CA MET A 74 9.21 -4.30 -28.19
C MET A 74 8.63 -4.83 -26.88
N ASN A 75 9.15 -5.97 -26.42
CA ASN A 75 8.79 -6.52 -25.13
C ASN A 75 9.43 -5.68 -24.01
N ILE A 76 8.64 -5.31 -23.00
CA ILE A 76 9.12 -4.50 -21.88
C ILE A 76 10.27 -5.16 -21.12
N VAL A 77 10.32 -6.49 -21.08
CA VAL A 77 11.41 -7.25 -20.45
C VAL A 77 12.74 -6.99 -21.16
N GLU A 78 12.73 -6.96 -22.49
CA GLU A 78 13.94 -6.68 -23.29
C GLU A 78 14.41 -5.24 -23.07
N ILE A 79 13.48 -4.29 -23.02
CA ILE A 79 13.78 -2.87 -22.74
C ILE A 79 14.44 -2.72 -21.37
N PHE A 80 13.87 -3.35 -20.33
CA PHE A 80 14.46 -3.30 -18.99
C PHE A 80 15.78 -4.04 -18.89
N ARG A 81 15.95 -5.18 -19.60
CA ARG A 81 17.20 -5.93 -19.60
C ARG A 81 18.34 -5.08 -20.16
N ASP A 82 18.14 -4.51 -21.34
CA ASP A 82 19.13 -3.63 -21.99
C ASP A 82 19.44 -2.41 -21.12
N TYR A 83 18.41 -1.77 -20.54
CA TYR A 83 18.61 -0.65 -19.64
C TYR A 83 19.42 -1.02 -18.38
N LEU A 84 19.06 -2.11 -17.69
CA LEU A 84 19.71 -2.52 -16.44
C LEU A 84 21.16 -2.98 -16.64
N GLU A 85 21.49 -3.54 -17.79
CA GLU A 85 22.85 -3.91 -18.19
C GLU A 85 23.68 -2.69 -18.63
N SER A 86 23.03 -1.61 -19.07
CA SER A 86 23.71 -0.38 -19.48
C SER A 86 24.50 0.28 -18.34
N ARG A 87 25.55 1.02 -18.73
CA ARG A 87 26.32 1.89 -17.80
C ARG A 87 25.51 3.09 -17.30
N ASN A 88 24.40 3.41 -17.98
CA ASN A 88 23.56 4.57 -17.70
C ASN A 88 22.43 4.26 -16.71
N ALA A 89 22.23 2.99 -16.33
CA ALA A 89 21.21 2.64 -15.37
C ALA A 89 21.50 3.22 -13.99
N MET A 90 20.57 4.04 -13.51
CA MET A 90 20.64 4.63 -12.18
C MET A 90 20.63 3.53 -11.12
N LYS A 91 21.45 3.70 -10.07
CA LYS A 91 21.55 2.74 -8.97
C LYS A 91 20.19 2.46 -8.31
N ASP A 92 19.36 3.50 -8.17
CA ASP A 92 18.03 3.37 -7.57
C ASP A 92 17.11 2.47 -8.40
N ILE A 93 17.21 2.54 -9.73
CA ILE A 93 16.45 1.68 -10.63
C ILE A 93 16.95 0.23 -10.52
N LYS A 94 18.26 -0.01 -10.45
CA LYS A 94 18.81 -1.36 -10.24
C LYS A 94 18.41 -1.96 -8.88
N ALA A 95 18.18 -1.11 -7.87
CA ALA A 95 17.70 -1.54 -6.56
C ALA A 95 16.19 -1.83 -6.53
N ALA A 96 15.42 -1.17 -7.40
CA ALA A 96 13.96 -1.26 -7.45
C ALA A 96 13.43 -2.19 -8.54
N ALA A 97 14.20 -2.51 -9.58
CA ALA A 97 13.77 -3.31 -10.72
C ALA A 97 14.74 -4.47 -10.99
N MET A 98 14.19 -5.66 -11.26
CA MET A 98 14.97 -6.83 -11.68
C MET A 98 14.22 -7.65 -12.71
N ILE A 99 14.96 -8.36 -13.56
CA ILE A 99 14.38 -9.34 -14.48
C ILE A 99 14.14 -10.63 -13.71
N GLU A 100 12.90 -11.12 -13.75
CA GLU A 100 12.52 -12.41 -13.15
C GLU A 100 12.26 -13.43 -14.26
N GLY A 101 13.18 -14.39 -14.37
CA GLY A 101 13.19 -15.36 -15.47
C GLY A 101 13.36 -14.64 -16.82
N THR A 102 12.53 -15.01 -17.79
CA THR A 102 12.59 -14.45 -19.16
C THR A 102 11.35 -13.64 -19.56
N HIS A 103 10.33 -13.57 -18.70
CA HIS A 103 8.99 -13.08 -19.09
C HIS A 103 8.51 -11.85 -18.32
N PHE A 104 9.18 -11.51 -17.21
CA PHE A 104 8.69 -10.51 -16.28
C PHE A 104 9.76 -9.56 -15.78
N VAL A 105 9.36 -8.30 -15.57
CA VAL A 105 10.13 -7.33 -14.79
C VAL A 105 9.47 -7.22 -13.42
N ARG A 106 10.21 -7.53 -12.37
CA ARG A 106 9.78 -7.35 -10.98
C ARG A 106 10.19 -5.96 -10.50
N LEU A 107 9.23 -5.19 -10.03
CA LEU A 107 9.42 -3.88 -9.42
C LEU A 107 9.15 -3.98 -7.91
N ILE A 108 10.02 -3.37 -7.12
CA ILE A 108 9.94 -3.32 -5.66
C ILE A 108 9.81 -1.86 -5.24
N SER A 109 8.64 -1.51 -4.72
CA SER A 109 8.39 -0.22 -4.07
C SER A 109 8.39 -0.40 -2.56
N LYS A 110 8.89 0.58 -1.82
CA LYS A 110 8.87 0.61 -0.36
C LYS A 110 8.01 1.77 0.11
N GLY A 111 7.31 1.59 1.22
CA GLY A 111 6.53 2.65 1.84
C GLY A 111 6.44 2.46 3.34
N THR A 112 5.85 3.45 4.00
CA THR A 112 5.55 3.44 5.43
C THR A 112 4.06 3.51 5.63
N CYS A 113 3.55 2.89 6.68
CA CYS A 113 2.15 2.96 7.05
C CYS A 113 2.00 3.26 8.54
N SER A 114 0.93 3.96 8.86
CA SER A 114 0.52 4.29 10.21
C SER A 114 -0.97 3.98 10.32
N PHE A 115 -1.35 3.16 11.30
CA PHE A 115 -2.74 2.81 11.57
C PHE A 115 -3.06 3.05 13.03
N GLN A 116 -4.23 3.58 13.30
CA GLN A 116 -4.85 3.61 14.61
C GLN A 116 -6.12 2.77 14.52
N ILE A 117 -6.21 1.74 15.35
CA ILE A 117 -7.28 0.73 15.27
C ILE A 117 -7.79 0.47 16.68
N ALA A 118 -9.11 0.53 16.87
CA ALA A 118 -9.76 0.00 18.06
C ALA A 118 -9.71 -1.53 18.03
N MET A 119 -9.08 -2.13 19.04
CA MET A 119 -8.81 -3.57 19.12
C MET A 119 -9.91 -4.31 19.87
N GLU A 120 -10.20 -3.85 21.08
CA GLU A 120 -11.09 -4.54 22.02
C GLU A 120 -11.89 -3.53 22.85
N ASN A 121 -13.03 -3.99 23.37
CA ASN A 121 -13.89 -3.20 24.23
C ASN A 121 -14.25 -3.97 25.50
N TYR A 122 -14.25 -3.24 26.62
CA TYR A 122 -14.52 -3.80 27.93
C TYR A 122 -15.51 -2.91 28.67
N THR A 123 -16.45 -3.52 29.40
CA THR A 123 -17.25 -2.81 30.40
C THR A 123 -16.68 -3.11 31.77
N PHE A 124 -16.11 -2.09 32.41
CA PHE A 124 -15.59 -2.17 33.76
C PHE A 124 -16.65 -1.70 34.75
N PHE A 125 -16.91 -2.49 35.80
CA PHE A 125 -17.84 -2.15 36.86
C PHE A 125 -17.08 -1.92 38.17
N ASP A 126 -17.15 -0.69 38.70
CA ASP A 126 -16.56 -0.32 39.99
C ASP A 126 -17.65 -0.26 41.06
N VAL A 127 -17.52 -1.01 42.16
CA VAL A 127 -18.52 -1.07 43.24
C VAL A 127 -17.99 -0.29 44.45
N LYS A 128 -18.70 0.79 44.81
CA LYS A 128 -18.38 1.72 45.90
C LYS A 128 -19.34 1.57 47.07
#